data_AF-A0A5M9RCS9-F1
#
_entry.id   AF-A0A5M9RCS9-F1
#
_cell.length_a   1.000
_cell.length_b   1.000
_cell.length_c   1.000
_cell.angle_alpha   90.00
_cell.angle_beta   90.00
_cell.angle_gamma   90.00
#
_symmetry.space_group_name_H-M   'P 1'
#
loop_
_entity.id
_entity.type
_entity.pdbx_description
1 polymer ?
#
loop_
_entity_poly.entity_id
_entity_poly.type
_entity_poly.pdbx_seq_one_letter_code
_entity_poly.pdbx_strand_id
1 'polypeptide(L)'
;MMNSDLIPEKITLARIKHTINNINCVIETLSLPTVNLHAQVHKIKRWQTRILNAVSAESTTIYSQLYSFDLENLFQSISSDAGSNPHAAPHEKQIYEFLIGQINAVNHSVNSINKKFNAEYDVSAIPLLQGNLLHYQSYLNRTIENALPNIDKFINDKSYWEEKLAVIIQSEEIIHQRGIQSLFGPTTLPTADQLKNVQLSSSERLILNELYRVISSIINTLSEGLSYIQLVETRTILSQRIYDLHGVIRKLKNELQQIKDQAHEISNALVLLPQLSEFDTGVNAVLLFWLQSVQHYEPYVSKSVPLPGLDTIIIAHRRYFSAFTGIA
;
A
#
# COMPACT_ATOMS: atom_id res chain seq x y z
N MET A 1 7.82 -20.53 -12.99
CA MET A 1 8.71 -21.40 -12.20
C MET A 1 8.28 -21.25 -10.75
N MET A 2 7.62 -22.27 -10.18
CA MET A 2 7.12 -22.23 -8.80
C MET A 2 8.27 -22.47 -7.82
N ASN A 3 8.29 -21.69 -6.74
CA ASN A 3 9.27 -21.72 -5.67
C ASN A 3 9.47 -23.14 -5.13
N SER A 4 10.69 -23.65 -5.24
CA SER A 4 11.16 -24.95 -4.72
C SER A 4 11.20 -25.05 -3.19
N ASP A 5 10.79 -24.01 -2.47
CA ASP A 5 11.00 -23.90 -1.01
C ASP A 5 9.71 -24.11 -0.19
N LEU A 6 8.54 -24.22 -0.84
CA LEU A 6 7.28 -24.53 -0.16
C LEU A 6 7.14 -26.03 0.00
N ILE A 7 7.23 -26.49 1.25
CA ILE A 7 6.94 -27.88 1.64
C ILE A 7 5.48 -27.91 2.12
N PRO A 8 4.52 -28.41 1.33
CA PRO A 8 3.09 -28.36 1.66
C PRO A 8 2.76 -29.03 3.00
N GLU A 9 3.51 -30.07 3.37
CA GLU A 9 3.37 -30.81 4.62
C GLU A 9 3.70 -29.97 5.86
N LYS A 10 4.43 -28.85 5.70
CA LYS A 10 4.77 -27.92 6.78
C LYS A 10 3.81 -26.73 6.87
N ILE A 11 2.88 -26.58 5.93
CA ILE A 11 1.90 -25.50 5.95
C ILE A 11 0.73 -25.93 6.86
N THR A 12 0.47 -25.15 7.90
CA THR A 12 -0.63 -25.41 8.84
C THR A 12 -1.77 -24.42 8.62
N LEU A 13 -3.00 -24.83 9.00
CA LEU A 13 -4.17 -23.95 8.97
C LEU A 13 -3.96 -22.70 9.83
N ALA A 14 -3.28 -22.83 10.97
CA ALA A 14 -2.93 -21.71 11.84
C ALA A 14 -2.03 -20.68 11.14
N ARG A 15 -1.03 -21.14 10.37
CA ARG A 15 -0.17 -20.25 9.58
C ARG A 15 -0.98 -19.48 8.53
N ILE A 16 -1.84 -20.17 7.78
CA ILE A 16 -2.69 -19.52 6.76
C ILE A 16 -3.65 -18.50 7.41
N LYS A 17 -4.23 -18.83 8.56
CA LYS A 17 -5.07 -17.92 9.36
C LYS A 17 -4.31 -16.69 9.83
N HIS A 18 -3.07 -16.86 10.30
CA HIS A 18 -2.24 -15.75 10.74
C HIS A 18 -1.93 -14.79 9.58
N THR A 19 -1.53 -15.33 8.41
CA THR A 19 -1.25 -14.52 7.21
C THR A 19 -2.47 -13.68 6.80
N ILE A 20 -3.67 -14.27 6.72
CA ILE A 20 -4.86 -13.49 6.31
C ILE A 20 -5.24 -12.42 7.33
N ASN A 21 -5.03 -12.67 8.63
CA ASN A 21 -5.36 -11.69 9.66
C ASN A 21 -4.45 -10.47 9.55
N ASN A 22 -3.15 -10.68 9.31
CA ASN A 22 -2.20 -9.59 9.07
C ASN A 22 -2.59 -8.79 7.82
N ILE A 23 -2.91 -9.47 6.73
CA ILE A 23 -3.43 -8.83 5.49
C ILE A 23 -4.67 -8.00 5.80
N ASN A 24 -5.64 -8.56 6.52
CA ASN A 24 -6.91 -7.90 6.82
C ASN A 24 -6.72 -6.63 7.66
N CYS A 25 -5.86 -6.67 8.67
CA CYS A 25 -5.53 -5.51 9.50
C CYS A 25 -4.94 -4.37 8.65
N VAL A 26 -4.00 -4.67 7.74
CA VAL A 26 -3.41 -3.65 6.86
C VAL A 26 -4.44 -3.07 5.90
N ILE A 27 -5.30 -3.91 5.32
CA ILE A 27 -6.36 -3.47 4.40
C ILE A 27 -7.37 -2.54 5.07
N GLU A 28 -7.66 -2.73 6.35
CA GLU A 28 -8.62 -1.90 7.09
C GLU A 28 -8.09 -0.49 7.38
N THR A 29 -6.77 -0.32 7.44
CA THR A 29 -6.13 0.98 7.68
C THR A 29 -5.72 1.71 6.40
N LEU A 30 -5.69 1.02 5.25
CA LEU A 30 -5.28 1.60 3.98
C LEU A 30 -6.26 2.67 3.49
N SER A 31 -5.74 3.84 3.09
CA SER A 31 -6.52 4.94 2.51
C SER A 31 -6.04 5.24 1.09
N LEU A 32 -6.41 4.37 0.14
CA LEU A 32 -5.93 4.45 -1.24
C LEU A 32 -6.53 5.65 -1.99
N PRO A 33 -5.75 6.26 -2.91
CA PRO A 33 -6.16 7.50 -3.57
C PRO A 33 -7.35 7.34 -4.51
N THR A 34 -7.74 6.11 -4.86
CA THR A 34 -8.88 5.87 -5.76
C THR A 34 -9.79 4.73 -5.29
N VAL A 35 -11.08 4.89 -5.56
CA VAL A 35 -12.11 3.88 -5.31
C VAL A 35 -11.83 2.57 -6.05
N ASN A 36 -11.21 2.65 -7.24
CA ASN A 36 -10.84 1.48 -8.03
C ASN A 36 -9.77 0.62 -7.32
N LEU A 37 -8.70 1.25 -6.82
CA LEU A 37 -7.66 0.54 -6.06
C LEU A 37 -8.25 -0.10 -4.80
N HIS A 38 -9.10 0.62 -4.06
CA HIS A 38 -9.84 0.05 -2.93
C HIS A 38 -10.69 -1.16 -3.34
N ALA A 39 -11.44 -1.07 -4.42
CA ALA A 39 -12.28 -2.16 -4.90
C ALA A 39 -11.46 -3.40 -5.27
N GLN A 40 -10.28 -3.23 -5.91
CA GLN A 40 -9.37 -4.33 -6.24
C GLN A 40 -8.86 -5.03 -4.98
N VAL A 41 -8.36 -4.28 -4.01
CA VAL A 41 -7.88 -4.81 -2.73
C VAL A 41 -9.00 -5.54 -1.97
N HIS A 42 -10.21 -4.96 -1.91
CA HIS A 42 -11.34 -5.61 -1.26
C HIS A 42 -11.84 -6.86 -1.99
N LYS A 43 -11.75 -6.90 -3.33
CA LYS A 43 -12.07 -8.10 -4.12
C LYS A 43 -11.12 -9.24 -3.73
N ILE A 44 -9.82 -8.98 -3.67
CA ILE A 44 -8.79 -9.95 -3.25
C ILE A 44 -9.04 -10.41 -1.81
N LYS A 45 -9.19 -9.47 -0.86
CA LYS A 45 -9.51 -9.76 0.56
C LYS A 45 -10.71 -10.69 0.70
N ARG A 46 -11.80 -10.37 0.00
CA ARG A 46 -13.06 -11.13 0.07
C ARG A 46 -12.85 -12.55 -0.43
N TRP A 47 -12.16 -12.72 -1.55
CA TRP A 47 -11.87 -14.04 -2.10
C TRP A 47 -10.94 -14.85 -1.17
N GLN A 48 -9.83 -14.27 -0.71
CA GLN A 48 -8.90 -14.93 0.22
C GLN A 48 -9.57 -15.38 1.52
N THR A 49 -10.46 -14.55 2.07
CA THR A 49 -11.26 -14.91 3.26
C THR A 49 -12.21 -16.08 2.97
N ARG A 50 -12.88 -16.07 1.81
CA ARG A 50 -13.80 -17.14 1.41
C ARG A 50 -13.09 -18.47 1.21
N ILE A 51 -11.93 -18.47 0.55
CA ILE A 51 -11.18 -19.71 0.34
C ILE A 51 -10.61 -20.25 1.64
N LEU A 52 -10.11 -19.39 2.55
CA LEU A 52 -9.69 -19.83 3.87
C LEU A 52 -10.81 -20.53 4.64
N ASN A 53 -12.01 -19.94 4.66
CA ASN A 53 -13.15 -20.53 5.34
C ASN A 53 -13.51 -21.90 4.74
N ALA A 54 -13.43 -22.03 3.41
CA ALA A 54 -13.70 -23.27 2.71
C ALA A 54 -12.62 -24.34 3.00
N VAL A 55 -11.33 -23.97 2.98
CA VAL A 55 -10.21 -24.86 3.36
C VAL A 55 -10.33 -25.31 4.82
N SER A 56 -10.68 -24.38 5.72
CA SER A 56 -10.89 -24.68 7.14
C SER A 56 -12.05 -25.66 7.35
N ALA A 57 -13.17 -25.47 6.65
CA ALA A 57 -14.32 -26.36 6.75
C ALA A 57 -14.00 -27.76 6.20
N GLU A 58 -13.45 -27.83 4.98
CA GLU A 58 -13.17 -29.10 4.32
C GLU A 58 -12.06 -29.89 5.01
N SER A 59 -11.01 -29.23 5.52
CA SER A 59 -10.01 -29.92 6.34
C SER A 59 -10.58 -30.55 7.62
N THR A 60 -11.58 -29.90 8.24
CA THR A 60 -12.25 -30.43 9.43
C THR A 60 -13.13 -31.63 9.07
N THR A 61 -13.84 -31.56 7.93
CA THR A 61 -14.63 -32.67 7.39
C THR A 61 -13.75 -33.88 7.08
N ILE A 62 -12.63 -33.68 6.37
CA ILE A 62 -11.69 -34.74 6.02
C ILE A 62 -11.06 -35.35 7.27
N TYR A 63 -10.63 -34.52 8.23
CA TYR A 63 -10.14 -35.00 9.52
C TYR A 63 -11.17 -35.89 10.21
N SER A 64 -12.42 -35.43 10.31
CA SER A 64 -13.49 -36.17 10.98
C SER A 64 -13.78 -37.51 10.29
N GLN A 65 -13.82 -37.53 8.96
CA GLN A 65 -13.98 -38.77 8.18
C GLN A 65 -12.83 -39.74 8.46
N LEU A 66 -11.59 -39.27 8.36
CA LEU A 66 -10.41 -40.09 8.59
C LEU A 66 -10.35 -40.66 10.01
N TYR A 67 -10.83 -39.93 11.03
CA TYR A 67 -10.79 -40.35 12.44
C TYR A 67 -12.11 -40.93 12.98
N SER A 68 -13.14 -41.08 12.13
CA SER A 68 -14.47 -41.59 12.55
C SER A 68 -14.52 -43.10 12.84
N PHE A 69 -13.41 -43.80 12.62
CA PHE A 69 -13.32 -45.26 12.76
C PHE A 69 -11.98 -45.70 13.36
N ASP A 70 -11.98 -46.84 14.04
CA ASP A 70 -10.77 -47.43 14.60
C ASP A 70 -10.04 -48.26 13.54
N LEU A 71 -8.93 -47.74 13.05
CA LEU A 71 -8.14 -48.34 11.99
C LEU A 71 -7.47 -49.63 12.46
N GLU A 72 -6.96 -49.67 13.70
CA GLU A 72 -6.22 -50.83 14.20
C GLU A 72 -7.17 -52.03 14.33
N ASN A 73 -8.35 -51.81 14.91
CA ASN A 73 -9.37 -52.85 15.03
C ASN A 73 -9.91 -53.33 13.67
N LEU A 74 -10.11 -52.41 12.71
CA LEU A 74 -10.59 -52.77 11.37
C LEU A 74 -9.57 -53.58 10.57
N PHE A 75 -8.28 -53.23 10.64
CA PHE A 75 -7.24 -53.96 9.90
C PHE A 75 -6.77 -55.24 10.60
N GLN A 76 -6.83 -55.34 11.94
CA GLN A 76 -6.65 -56.62 12.65
C GLN A 76 -7.72 -57.65 12.28
N SER A 77 -8.90 -57.18 11.84
CA SER A 77 -10.01 -58.02 11.38
C SER A 77 -9.87 -58.48 9.92
N ILE A 78 -8.78 -58.09 9.23
CA ILE A 78 -8.45 -58.51 7.86
C ILE A 78 -7.29 -59.52 7.95
N SER A 79 -7.40 -60.66 7.25
CA SER A 79 -6.32 -61.66 7.24
C SER A 79 -5.05 -61.13 6.56
N SER A 80 -3.87 -61.60 6.98
CA SER A 80 -2.59 -61.25 6.36
C SER A 80 -2.48 -61.66 4.89
N ASP A 81 -3.35 -62.57 4.44
CA ASP A 81 -3.39 -63.11 3.07
C ASP A 81 -4.43 -62.39 2.18
N ALA A 82 -5.15 -61.41 2.73
CA ALA A 82 -6.13 -60.60 2.01
C ALA A 82 -5.43 -59.80 0.89
N GLY A 83 -5.72 -60.19 -0.36
CA GLY A 83 -5.06 -59.69 -1.57
C GLY A 83 -4.45 -60.79 -2.45
N SER A 84 -4.20 -61.97 -1.88
CA SER A 84 -3.71 -63.16 -2.60
C SER A 84 -4.82 -64.15 -2.95
N ASN A 85 -5.94 -64.07 -2.24
CA ASN A 85 -7.06 -65.00 -2.36
C ASN A 85 -8.23 -64.33 -3.11
N PRO A 86 -8.65 -64.83 -4.29
CA PRO A 86 -9.78 -64.29 -5.04
C PRO A 86 -11.14 -64.51 -4.33
N HIS A 87 -11.15 -65.23 -3.21
CA HIS A 87 -12.31 -65.48 -2.35
C HIS A 87 -12.12 -64.81 -0.97
N ALA A 88 -12.03 -63.48 -0.95
CA ALA A 88 -12.02 -62.70 0.29
C ALA A 88 -13.26 -63.05 1.15
N ALA A 89 -13.08 -63.10 2.48
CA ALA A 89 -14.17 -63.45 3.36
C ALA A 89 -15.26 -62.35 3.36
N PRO A 90 -16.55 -62.68 3.57
CA PRO A 90 -17.64 -61.70 3.52
C PRO A 90 -17.44 -60.49 4.44
N HIS A 91 -16.82 -60.68 5.60
CA HIS A 91 -16.52 -59.60 6.55
C HIS A 91 -15.37 -58.69 6.07
N GLU A 92 -14.32 -59.24 5.45
CA GLU A 92 -13.22 -58.46 4.86
C GLU A 92 -13.73 -57.58 3.72
N LYS A 93 -14.65 -58.11 2.91
CA LYS A 93 -15.32 -57.35 1.85
C LYS A 93 -16.13 -56.18 2.41
N GLN A 94 -16.89 -56.38 3.49
CA GLN A 94 -17.65 -55.32 4.15
C GLN A 94 -16.75 -54.23 4.74
N ILE A 95 -15.64 -54.62 5.38
CA ILE A 95 -14.65 -53.66 5.92
C ILE A 95 -14.04 -52.86 4.77
N TYR A 96 -13.65 -53.51 3.68
CA TYR A 96 -13.09 -52.84 2.51
C TYR A 96 -14.10 -51.89 1.85
N GLU A 97 -15.35 -52.32 1.65
CA GLU A 97 -16.42 -51.45 1.12
C GLU A 97 -16.67 -50.22 2.02
N PHE A 98 -16.63 -50.39 3.35
CA PHE A 98 -16.72 -49.29 4.29
C PHE A 98 -15.56 -48.30 4.13
N LEU A 99 -14.31 -48.79 4.09
CA LEU A 99 -13.11 -47.96 3.93
C LEU A 99 -13.13 -47.20 2.59
N ILE A 100 -13.54 -47.85 1.50
CA ILE A 100 -13.73 -47.21 0.19
C ILE A 100 -14.82 -46.14 0.26
N GLY A 101 -15.91 -46.36 1.00
CA GLY A 101 -16.93 -45.35 1.27
C GLY A 101 -16.35 -44.09 1.94
N GLN A 102 -15.50 -44.26 2.95
CA GLN A 102 -14.82 -43.15 3.64
C GLN A 102 -13.85 -42.41 2.71
N ILE A 103 -13.05 -43.16 1.94
CA ILE A 103 -12.11 -42.59 0.96
C ILE A 103 -12.84 -41.80 -0.12
N ASN A 104 -13.96 -42.30 -0.62
CA ASN A 104 -14.77 -41.58 -1.61
C ASN A 104 -15.31 -40.26 -1.04
N ALA A 105 -15.65 -40.22 0.24
CA ALA A 105 -16.06 -38.99 0.91
C ALA A 105 -14.89 -37.98 1.00
N VAL A 106 -13.68 -38.44 1.34
CA VAL A 106 -12.46 -37.61 1.34
C VAL A 106 -12.18 -37.08 -0.07
N ASN A 107 -12.22 -37.94 -1.08
CA ASN A 107 -12.04 -37.56 -2.49
C ASN A 107 -13.06 -36.51 -2.92
N HIS A 108 -14.32 -36.64 -2.50
CA HIS A 108 -15.36 -35.67 -2.80
C HIS A 108 -15.08 -34.30 -2.17
N SER A 109 -14.70 -34.26 -0.90
CA SER A 109 -14.31 -33.03 -0.20
C SER A 109 -13.13 -32.32 -0.87
N VAL A 110 -12.06 -33.06 -1.22
CA VAL A 110 -10.89 -32.51 -1.91
C VAL A 110 -11.26 -31.98 -3.29
N ASN A 111 -12.07 -32.70 -4.06
CA ASN A 111 -12.50 -32.23 -5.38
C ASN A 111 -13.43 -31.02 -5.31
N SER A 112 -14.31 -30.96 -4.30
CA SER A 112 -15.22 -29.85 -4.05
C SER A 112 -14.46 -28.54 -3.81
N ILE A 113 -13.50 -28.54 -2.88
CA ILE A 113 -12.70 -27.35 -2.58
C ILE A 113 -11.86 -26.89 -3.77
N ASN A 114 -11.28 -27.83 -4.52
CA ASN A 114 -10.49 -27.50 -5.70
C ASN A 114 -11.32 -26.92 -6.83
N LYS A 115 -12.53 -27.46 -7.06
CA LYS A 115 -13.48 -26.87 -8.02
C LYS A 115 -13.85 -25.45 -7.62
N LYS A 116 -14.11 -25.20 -6.34
CA LYS A 116 -14.41 -23.85 -5.82
C LYS A 116 -13.23 -22.90 -5.98
N PHE A 117 -12.01 -23.35 -5.65
CA PHE A 117 -10.79 -22.59 -5.86
C PHE A 117 -10.64 -22.18 -7.33
N ASN A 118 -10.70 -23.13 -8.25
CA ASN A 118 -10.52 -22.87 -9.68
C ASN A 118 -11.64 -22.00 -10.30
N ALA A 119 -12.84 -22.02 -9.72
CA ALA A 119 -13.95 -21.19 -10.19
C ALA A 119 -13.84 -19.72 -9.73
N GLU A 120 -13.28 -19.47 -8.55
CA GLU A 120 -13.21 -18.13 -7.97
C GLU A 120 -11.82 -17.47 -8.06
N TYR A 121 -10.75 -18.25 -8.21
CA TYR A 121 -9.37 -17.75 -8.22
C TYR A 121 -9.05 -17.01 -9.52
N ASP A 122 -8.62 -15.76 -9.39
CA ASP A 122 -8.25 -14.87 -10.48
C ASP A 122 -6.74 -14.58 -10.38
N VAL A 123 -5.93 -15.37 -11.09
CA VAL A 123 -4.47 -15.24 -11.15
C VAL A 123 -4.02 -13.84 -11.58
N SER A 124 -4.87 -13.10 -12.30
CA SER A 124 -4.56 -11.76 -12.80
C SER A 124 -4.79 -10.65 -11.77
N ALA A 125 -5.51 -10.91 -10.68
CA ALA A 125 -5.95 -9.87 -9.75
C ALA A 125 -4.78 -9.16 -9.05
N ILE A 126 -3.81 -9.91 -8.50
CA ILE A 126 -2.62 -9.34 -7.84
C ILE A 126 -1.70 -8.62 -8.85
N PRO A 127 -1.34 -9.21 -10.01
CA PRO A 127 -0.56 -8.51 -11.04
C PRO A 127 -1.22 -7.22 -11.55
N LEU A 128 -2.55 -7.23 -11.73
CA LEU A 128 -3.30 -6.04 -12.15
C LEU A 128 -3.25 -4.95 -11.07
N LEU A 129 -3.45 -5.31 -9.80
CA LEU A 129 -3.30 -4.38 -8.68
C LEU A 129 -1.88 -3.81 -8.64
N GLN A 130 -0.85 -4.65 -8.78
CA GLN A 130 0.54 -4.21 -8.81
C GLN A 130 0.81 -3.20 -9.94
N GLY A 131 0.37 -3.50 -11.17
CA GLY A 131 0.54 -2.61 -12.30
C GLY A 131 -0.12 -1.25 -12.06
N ASN A 132 -1.34 -1.25 -11.51
CA ASN A 132 -2.05 -0.01 -11.18
C ASN A 132 -1.34 0.78 -10.07
N LEU A 133 -0.91 0.13 -8.98
CA LEU A 133 -0.18 0.77 -7.89
C LEU A 133 1.12 1.42 -8.37
N LEU A 134 1.90 0.71 -9.20
CA LEU A 134 3.14 1.23 -9.77
C LEU A 134 2.89 2.42 -10.72
N HIS A 135 1.83 2.35 -11.53
CA HIS A 135 1.41 3.46 -12.38
C HIS A 135 1.09 4.72 -11.55
N TYR A 136 0.28 4.57 -10.49
CA TYR A 136 -0.04 5.68 -9.59
C TYR A 136 1.19 6.21 -8.85
N GLN A 137 2.08 5.33 -8.39
CA GLN A 137 3.32 5.73 -7.73
C GLN A 137 4.19 6.60 -8.66
N SER A 138 4.36 6.17 -9.91
CA SER A 138 5.12 6.92 -10.93
C SER A 138 4.48 8.29 -11.20
N TYR A 139 3.15 8.34 -11.36
CA TYR A 139 2.42 9.59 -11.54
C TYR A 139 2.59 10.57 -10.35
N LEU A 140 2.47 10.08 -9.12
CA LEU A 140 2.60 10.89 -7.91
C LEU A 140 4.04 11.40 -7.75
N ASN A 141 5.04 10.54 -7.95
CA ASN A 141 6.44 10.92 -7.88
C ASN A 141 6.77 12.02 -8.88
N ARG A 142 6.34 11.88 -10.14
CA ARG A 142 6.53 12.91 -11.16
C ARG A 142 5.84 14.22 -10.80
N THR A 143 4.65 14.14 -10.21
CA THR A 143 3.92 15.34 -9.75
C THR A 143 4.68 16.04 -8.61
N ILE A 144 5.23 15.29 -7.65
CA ILE A 144 6.06 15.83 -6.56
C ILE A 144 7.33 16.50 -7.11
N GLU A 145 8.05 15.81 -8.01
CA GLU A 145 9.27 16.33 -8.64
C GLU A 145 9.03 17.63 -9.39
N ASN A 146 7.87 17.77 -10.06
CA ASN A 146 7.51 19.00 -10.76
C ASN A 146 6.99 20.12 -9.83
N ALA A 147 6.38 19.77 -8.70
CA ALA A 147 5.82 20.75 -7.77
C ALA A 147 6.89 21.47 -6.94
N LEU A 148 7.94 20.75 -6.53
CA LEU A 148 9.00 21.29 -5.66
C LEU A 148 9.69 22.53 -6.24
N PRO A 149 10.22 22.52 -7.49
CA PRO A 149 10.87 23.69 -8.08
C PRO A 149 9.94 24.89 -8.22
N ASN A 150 8.64 24.65 -8.48
CA ASN A 150 7.65 25.72 -8.57
C ASN A 150 7.44 26.40 -7.22
N ILE A 151 7.35 25.63 -6.14
CA ILE A 151 7.25 26.17 -4.78
C ILE A 151 8.51 26.97 -4.44
N ASP A 152 9.70 26.44 -4.73
CA ASP A 152 10.97 27.12 -4.47
C ASP A 152 11.08 28.44 -5.24
N LYS A 153 10.59 28.48 -6.49
CA LYS A 153 10.50 29.72 -7.27
C LYS A 153 9.66 30.79 -6.57
N PHE A 154 8.49 30.44 -6.03
CA PHE A 154 7.64 31.39 -5.29
C PHE A 154 8.26 31.80 -3.95
N ILE A 155 8.94 30.89 -3.25
CA ILE A 155 9.68 31.22 -2.02
C ILE A 155 10.79 32.23 -2.32
N ASN A 156 11.55 32.03 -3.39
CA ASN A 156 12.61 32.94 -3.80
C ASN A 156 12.04 34.30 -4.26
N ASP A 157 10.94 34.32 -5.02
CA ASP A 157 10.27 35.58 -5.41
C ASP A 157 9.78 36.33 -4.16
N LYS A 158 9.17 35.63 -3.21
CA LYS A 158 8.73 36.23 -1.93
C LYS A 158 9.89 36.83 -1.16
N SER A 159 10.99 36.08 -0.98
CA SER A 159 12.19 36.57 -0.28
C SER A 159 12.76 37.82 -0.95
N TYR A 160 12.81 37.83 -2.28
CA TYR A 160 13.25 38.99 -3.05
C TYR A 160 12.38 40.23 -2.76
N TRP A 161 11.06 40.10 -2.75
CA TRP A 161 10.17 41.24 -2.45
C TRP A 161 10.22 41.65 -0.98
N GLU A 162 10.42 40.72 -0.04
CA GLU A 162 10.61 41.03 1.38
C GLU A 162 11.87 41.87 1.61
N GLU A 163 12.98 41.56 0.93
CA GLU A 163 14.19 42.38 0.94
C GLU A 163 13.94 43.80 0.40
N LYS A 164 13.20 43.92 -0.71
CA LYS A 164 12.85 45.23 -1.29
C LYS A 164 11.91 46.05 -0.40
N LEU A 165 10.94 45.41 0.25
CA LEU A 165 10.05 46.06 1.22
C LEU A 165 10.83 46.55 2.45
N ALA A 166 11.82 45.79 2.92
CA ALA A 166 12.66 46.20 4.05
C ALA A 166 13.44 47.49 3.75
N VAL A 167 13.97 47.65 2.52
CA VAL A 167 14.63 48.90 2.08
C VAL A 167 13.66 50.08 2.14
N ILE A 168 12.41 49.90 1.71
CA ILE A 168 11.38 50.95 1.77
C ILE A 168 11.09 51.36 3.21
N ILE A 169 10.83 50.39 4.09
CA ILE A 169 10.51 50.65 5.50
C ILE A 169 11.67 51.35 6.21
N GLN A 170 12.90 50.87 6.02
CA GLN A 170 14.08 51.50 6.61
C GLN A 170 14.30 52.92 6.07
N SER A 171 14.01 53.15 4.79
CA SER A 171 14.10 54.48 4.20
C SER A 171 13.07 55.44 4.78
N GLU A 172 11.81 55.00 4.93
CA GLU A 172 10.76 55.78 5.60
C GLU A 172 11.16 56.17 7.03
N GLU A 173 11.77 55.23 7.77
CA GLU A 173 12.26 55.47 9.12
C GLU A 173 13.39 56.53 9.14
N ILE A 174 14.37 56.44 8.23
CA ILE A 174 15.44 57.43 8.12
C ILE A 174 14.89 58.81 7.76
N ILE A 175 13.97 58.88 6.77
CA ILE A 175 13.31 60.11 6.34
C ILE A 175 12.62 60.79 7.53
N HIS A 176 11.90 60.01 8.33
CA HIS A 176 11.20 60.49 9.51
C HIS A 176 12.16 60.94 10.61
N GLN A 177 13.12 60.10 11.00
CA GLN A 177 14.07 60.37 12.09
C GLN A 177 14.98 61.58 11.81
N ARG A 178 15.38 61.78 10.54
CA ARG A 178 16.26 62.89 10.13
C ARG A 178 15.48 64.15 9.75
N GLY A 179 14.15 64.14 9.82
CA GLY A 179 13.32 65.29 9.46
C GLY A 179 13.50 65.72 8.00
N ILE A 180 13.72 64.77 7.08
CA ILE A 180 14.06 65.06 5.68
C ILE A 180 12.94 65.86 4.98
N GLN A 181 11.68 65.59 5.31
CA GLN A 181 10.53 66.34 4.81
C GLN A 181 10.57 67.82 5.21
N SER A 182 11.06 68.14 6.40
CA SER A 182 11.22 69.53 6.85
C SER A 182 12.36 70.24 6.12
N LEU A 183 13.38 69.51 5.67
CA LEU A 183 14.56 70.06 4.99
C LEU A 183 14.33 70.32 3.50
N PHE A 184 13.59 69.43 2.83
CA PHE A 184 13.46 69.45 1.36
C PHE A 184 12.03 69.64 0.86
N GLY A 185 11.06 69.76 1.77
CA GLY A 185 9.64 69.96 1.46
C GLY A 185 8.80 68.69 1.63
N PRO A 186 7.46 68.84 1.73
CA PRO A 186 6.57 67.76 2.17
C PRO A 186 6.15 66.78 1.05
N THR A 187 6.44 67.09 -0.22
CA THR A 187 5.86 66.37 -1.37
C THR A 187 6.85 65.46 -2.09
N THR A 188 8.09 65.89 -2.25
CA THR A 188 9.11 65.20 -3.06
C THR A 188 10.27 64.68 -2.22
N LEU A 189 10.76 63.49 -2.57
CA LEU A 189 11.96 62.88 -2.01
C LEU A 189 13.22 63.57 -2.57
N PRO A 190 14.21 63.87 -1.72
CA PRO A 190 15.43 64.57 -2.14
C PRO A 190 16.34 63.70 -2.98
N THR A 191 16.81 64.20 -4.12
CA THR A 191 17.71 63.46 -5.01
C THR A 191 19.02 63.04 -4.33
N ALA A 192 19.71 62.04 -4.88
CA ALA A 192 20.99 61.58 -4.37
C ALA A 192 22.03 62.70 -4.20
N ASP A 193 22.00 63.71 -5.08
CA ASP A 193 22.86 64.89 -4.97
C ASP A 193 22.45 65.83 -3.82
N GLN A 194 21.15 66.02 -3.60
CA GLN A 194 20.64 66.82 -2.48
C GLN A 194 20.96 66.18 -1.12
N LEU A 195 20.98 64.84 -1.06
CA LEU A 195 21.33 64.09 0.13
C LEU A 195 22.83 64.15 0.52
N LYS A 196 23.73 64.58 -0.38
CA LYS A 196 25.17 64.71 -0.07
C LYS A 196 25.45 65.66 1.09
N ASN A 197 24.61 66.69 1.23
CA ASN A 197 24.76 67.75 2.22
C ASN A 197 24.08 67.41 3.57
N VAL A 198 23.45 66.24 3.69
CA VAL A 198 22.85 65.75 4.94
C VAL A 198 23.86 64.86 5.67
N GLN A 199 24.03 65.09 6.98
CA GLN A 199 24.81 64.19 7.84
C GLN A 199 24.05 62.87 8.02
N LEU A 200 24.45 61.88 7.23
CA LEU A 200 23.95 60.51 7.26
C LEU A 200 25.15 59.58 7.46
N SER A 201 24.94 58.52 8.22
CA SER A 201 25.87 57.39 8.30
C SER A 201 26.00 56.69 6.95
N SER A 202 27.08 55.92 6.77
CA SER A 202 27.34 55.16 5.55
C SER A 202 26.22 54.16 5.23
N SER A 203 25.63 53.52 6.26
CA SER A 203 24.51 52.59 6.10
C SER A 203 23.23 53.30 5.65
N GLU A 204 22.89 54.44 6.26
CA GLU A 204 21.71 55.23 5.87
C GLU A 204 21.81 55.70 4.41
N ARG A 205 23.00 56.14 3.97
CA ARG A 205 23.21 56.52 2.55
C ARG A 205 23.03 55.34 1.60
N LEU A 206 23.51 54.16 1.96
CA LEU A 206 23.33 52.95 1.14
C LEU A 206 21.84 52.59 1.01
N ILE A 207 21.10 52.61 2.11
CA ILE A 207 19.65 52.31 2.13
C ILE A 207 18.87 53.31 1.26
N LEU A 208 19.10 54.62 1.45
CA LEU A 208 18.42 55.65 0.67
C LEU A 208 18.79 55.61 -0.82
N ASN A 209 20.03 55.26 -1.18
CA ASN A 209 20.41 55.08 -2.58
C ASN A 209 19.70 53.86 -3.21
N GLU A 210 19.57 52.77 -2.47
CA GLU A 210 18.89 51.58 -2.95
C GLU A 210 17.38 51.83 -3.11
N LEU A 211 16.76 52.66 -2.26
CA LEU A 211 15.35 53.06 -2.36
C LEU A 211 14.97 53.55 -3.76
N TYR A 212 15.78 54.44 -4.34
CA TYR A 212 15.54 54.97 -5.68
C TYR A 212 15.50 53.86 -6.73
N ARG A 213 16.37 52.85 -6.62
CA ARG A 213 16.39 51.70 -7.53
C ARG A 213 15.16 50.81 -7.33
N VAL A 214 14.76 50.58 -6.07
CA VAL A 214 13.58 49.78 -5.74
C VAL A 214 12.33 50.40 -6.35
N ILE A 215 12.07 51.68 -6.10
CA ILE A 215 10.83 52.30 -6.58
C ILE A 215 10.84 52.44 -8.10
N SER A 216 11.98 52.76 -8.72
CA SER A 216 12.11 52.78 -10.19
C SER A 216 11.81 51.42 -10.83
N SER A 217 12.10 50.31 -10.14
CA SER A 217 11.81 48.97 -10.65
C SER A 217 10.34 48.57 -10.55
N ILE A 218 9.54 49.29 -9.76
CA ILE A 218 8.13 48.99 -9.48
C ILE A 218 7.21 49.97 -10.20
N ILE A 219 7.58 51.25 -10.22
CA ILE A 219 6.84 52.33 -10.86
C ILE A 219 7.62 52.76 -12.11
N ASN A 220 7.18 52.30 -13.29
CA ASN A 220 7.83 52.52 -14.60
C ASN A 220 7.85 54.00 -15.08
N THR A 221 7.35 54.94 -14.30
CA THR A 221 7.20 56.36 -14.68
C THR A 221 7.80 57.26 -13.61
N LEU A 222 8.99 57.79 -13.89
CA LEU A 222 9.65 58.82 -13.07
C LEU A 222 9.94 60.03 -13.95
N SER A 223 8.91 60.77 -14.34
CA SER A 223 9.07 61.99 -15.15
C SER A 223 9.38 63.23 -14.31
N GLU A 224 9.05 63.27 -13.00
CA GLU A 224 9.17 64.47 -12.16
C GLU A 224 9.76 64.20 -10.75
N GLY A 225 10.64 63.20 -10.64
CA GLY A 225 11.18 62.78 -9.35
C GLY A 225 10.19 61.95 -8.52
N LEU A 226 10.64 61.52 -7.36
CA LEU A 226 9.97 60.55 -6.50
C LEU A 226 9.17 61.26 -5.41
N SER A 227 7.90 60.95 -5.19
CA SER A 227 7.09 61.57 -4.14
C SER A 227 6.95 60.69 -2.88
N TYR A 228 6.69 61.30 -1.73
CA TYR A 228 6.40 60.53 -0.50
C TYR A 228 5.11 59.71 -0.62
N ILE A 229 4.16 60.13 -1.47
CA ILE A 229 2.96 59.37 -1.76
C ILE A 229 3.32 58.09 -2.53
N GLN A 230 4.15 58.21 -3.57
CA GLN A 230 4.61 57.05 -4.34
C GLN A 230 5.40 56.05 -3.49
N LEU A 231 6.13 56.52 -2.48
CA LEU A 231 6.80 55.67 -1.50
C LEU A 231 5.80 54.79 -0.74
N VAL A 232 4.74 55.40 -0.19
CA VAL A 232 3.69 54.70 0.56
C VAL A 232 2.87 53.77 -0.36
N GLU A 233 2.56 54.19 -1.58
CA GLU A 233 1.89 53.36 -2.58
C GLU A 233 2.75 52.14 -2.94
N THR A 234 4.04 52.34 -3.20
CA THR A 234 4.98 51.24 -3.49
C THR A 234 5.04 50.25 -2.32
N ARG A 235 5.13 50.75 -1.07
CA ARG A 235 5.10 49.92 0.13
C ARG A 235 3.84 49.06 0.20
N THR A 236 2.69 49.68 -0.07
CA THR A 236 1.38 49.01 -0.03
C THR A 236 1.28 47.94 -1.12
N ILE A 237 1.73 48.24 -2.34
CA ILE A 237 1.77 47.29 -3.46
C ILE A 237 2.66 46.09 -3.14
N LEU A 238 3.87 46.32 -2.62
CA LEU A 238 4.79 45.25 -2.24
C LEU A 238 4.24 44.40 -1.10
N SER A 239 3.65 45.03 -0.08
CA SER A 239 3.05 44.33 1.06
C SER A 239 1.93 43.40 0.59
N GLN A 240 1.06 43.88 -0.30
CA GLN A 240 -0.01 43.06 -0.89
C GLN A 240 0.57 41.90 -1.72
N ARG A 241 1.58 42.16 -2.56
CA ARG A 241 2.22 41.12 -3.36
C ARG A 241 2.86 40.02 -2.50
N ILE A 242 3.54 40.38 -1.41
CA ILE A 242 4.13 39.42 -0.46
C ILE A 242 3.04 38.60 0.22
N TYR A 243 1.93 39.23 0.60
CA TYR A 243 0.77 38.54 1.17
C TYR A 243 0.16 37.53 0.18
N ASP A 244 -0.01 37.92 -1.08
CA ASP A 244 -0.54 37.04 -2.12
C ASP A 244 0.40 35.85 -2.39
N LEU A 245 1.72 36.12 -2.48
CA LEU A 245 2.75 35.08 -2.61
C LEU A 245 2.73 34.11 -1.42
N HIS A 246 2.58 34.62 -0.20
CA HIS A 246 2.44 33.78 0.99
C HIS A 246 1.22 32.87 0.89
N GLY A 247 0.08 33.40 0.43
CA GLY A 247 -1.14 32.63 0.19
C GLY A 247 -0.94 31.49 -0.82
N VAL A 248 -0.29 31.79 -1.94
CA VAL A 248 0.05 30.79 -2.99
C VAL A 248 0.99 29.71 -2.45
N ILE A 249 2.09 30.08 -1.79
CA ILE A 249 3.05 29.13 -1.21
C ILE A 249 2.36 28.19 -0.23
N ARG A 250 1.51 28.73 0.66
CA ARG A 250 0.76 27.92 1.63
C ARG A 250 -0.15 26.91 0.94
N LYS A 251 -0.89 27.34 -0.08
CA LYS A 251 -1.77 26.46 -0.87
C LYS A 251 -0.99 25.33 -1.52
N LEU A 252 0.10 25.65 -2.22
CA LEU A 252 0.94 24.67 -2.90
C LEU A 252 1.59 23.68 -1.93
N LYS A 253 2.03 24.14 -0.74
CA LYS A 253 2.56 23.24 0.30
C LYS A 253 1.50 22.26 0.82
N ASN A 254 0.26 22.72 1.00
CA ASN A 254 -0.83 21.85 1.43
C ASN A 254 -1.18 20.81 0.36
N GLU A 255 -1.24 21.22 -0.91
CA GLU A 255 -1.45 20.31 -2.04
C GLU A 255 -0.31 19.28 -2.15
N LEU A 256 0.94 19.72 -2.00
CA LEU A 256 2.10 18.82 -1.99
C LEU A 256 2.03 17.81 -0.84
N GLN A 257 1.60 18.24 0.35
CA GLN A 257 1.45 17.33 1.49
C GLN A 257 0.40 16.25 1.18
N GLN A 258 -0.75 16.61 0.64
CA GLN A 258 -1.79 15.65 0.24
C GLN A 258 -1.26 14.62 -0.78
N ILE A 259 -0.47 15.07 -1.76
CA ILE A 259 0.13 14.17 -2.77
C ILE A 259 1.16 13.23 -2.13
N LYS A 260 1.95 13.72 -1.16
CA LYS A 260 2.90 12.89 -0.41
C LYS A 260 2.20 11.85 0.46
N ASP A 261 1.10 12.23 1.12
CA ASP A 261 0.30 11.31 1.91
C ASP A 261 -0.28 10.20 1.01
N GLN A 262 -0.79 10.55 -0.17
CA GLN A 262 -1.24 9.55 -1.16
C GLN A 262 -0.11 8.64 -1.64
N ALA A 263 1.10 9.18 -1.86
CA ALA A 263 2.25 8.37 -2.27
C ALA A 263 2.68 7.39 -1.18
N HIS A 264 2.58 7.80 0.09
CA HIS A 264 2.81 6.92 1.24
C HIS A 264 1.80 5.77 1.31
N GLU A 265 0.51 6.06 1.10
CA GLU A 265 -0.55 5.03 1.05
C GLU A 265 -0.34 4.02 -0.08
N ILE A 266 0.07 4.49 -1.27
CA ILE A 266 0.45 3.60 -2.39
C ILE A 266 1.65 2.73 -2.01
N SER A 267 2.66 3.28 -1.32
CA SER A 267 3.81 2.51 -0.83
C SER A 267 3.38 1.41 0.16
N ASN A 268 2.49 1.74 1.09
CA ASN A 268 1.95 0.77 2.05
C ASN A 268 1.20 -0.37 1.35
N ALA A 269 0.42 -0.05 0.31
CA ALA A 269 -0.24 -1.07 -0.51
C ALA A 269 0.73 -1.93 -1.34
N LEU A 270 1.85 -1.38 -1.81
CA LEU A 270 2.89 -2.16 -2.50
C LEU A 270 3.56 -3.18 -1.56
N VAL A 271 3.77 -2.81 -0.29
CA VAL A 271 4.32 -3.72 0.74
C VAL A 271 3.35 -4.86 1.07
N LEU A 272 2.05 -4.70 0.82
CA LEU A 272 1.04 -5.73 1.00
C LEU A 272 1.10 -6.81 -0.10
N LEU A 273 1.56 -6.50 -1.32
CA LEU A 273 1.53 -7.41 -2.47
C LEU A 273 2.23 -8.76 -2.21
N PRO A 274 3.44 -8.82 -1.62
CA PRO A 274 4.09 -10.09 -1.31
C PRO A 274 3.27 -10.95 -0.35
N GLN A 275 2.59 -10.35 0.64
CA GLN A 275 1.76 -11.10 1.60
C GLN A 275 0.53 -11.69 0.92
N LEU A 276 -0.12 -10.91 0.03
CA LEU A 276 -1.24 -11.41 -0.77
C LEU A 276 -0.79 -12.61 -1.63
N SER A 277 0.37 -12.49 -2.27
CA SER A 277 0.92 -13.57 -3.10
C SER A 277 1.36 -14.79 -2.28
N GLU A 278 1.93 -14.60 -1.09
CA GLU A 278 2.30 -15.70 -0.18
C GLU A 278 1.06 -16.51 0.23
N PHE A 279 -0.03 -15.83 0.58
CA PHE A 279 -1.30 -16.49 0.91
C PHE A 279 -1.78 -17.35 -0.26
N ASP A 280 -1.87 -16.77 -1.47
CA ASP A 280 -2.38 -17.47 -2.66
C ASP A 280 -1.51 -18.68 -3.01
N THR A 281 -0.19 -18.50 -2.95
CA THR A 281 0.78 -19.56 -3.24
C THR A 281 0.69 -20.67 -2.19
N GLY A 282 0.54 -20.32 -0.91
CA GLY A 282 0.41 -21.28 0.19
C GLY A 282 -0.88 -22.10 0.10
N VAL A 283 -2.02 -21.46 -0.15
CA VAL A 283 -3.30 -22.15 -0.34
C VAL A 283 -3.25 -23.05 -1.58
N ASN A 284 -2.74 -22.55 -2.69
CA ASN A 284 -2.61 -23.33 -3.92
C ASN A 284 -1.71 -24.57 -3.71
N ALA A 285 -0.58 -24.43 -3.02
CA ALA A 285 0.31 -25.54 -2.71
C ALA A 285 -0.38 -26.62 -1.85
N VAL A 286 -1.15 -26.22 -0.84
CA VAL A 286 -1.93 -27.14 0.00
C VAL A 286 -3.00 -27.87 -0.83
N LEU A 287 -3.75 -27.15 -1.65
CA LEU A 287 -4.82 -27.74 -2.44
C LEU A 287 -4.31 -28.69 -3.53
N LEU A 288 -3.20 -28.34 -4.18
CA LEU A 288 -2.50 -29.22 -5.12
C LEU A 288 -1.98 -30.48 -4.43
N PHE A 289 -1.39 -30.33 -3.24
CA PHE A 289 -0.95 -31.47 -2.44
C PHE A 289 -2.12 -32.40 -2.09
N TRP A 290 -3.28 -31.86 -1.67
CA TRP A 290 -4.46 -32.68 -1.40
C TRP A 290 -4.95 -33.42 -2.65
N LEU A 291 -4.97 -32.77 -3.82
CA LEU A 291 -5.35 -33.42 -5.09
C LEU A 291 -4.41 -34.58 -5.43
N GLN A 292 -3.11 -34.38 -5.29
CA GLN A 292 -2.11 -35.44 -5.53
C GLN A 292 -2.25 -36.56 -4.51
N SER A 293 -2.55 -36.22 -3.26
CA SER A 293 -2.67 -37.20 -2.18
C SER A 293 -3.86 -38.14 -2.41
N VAL A 294 -5.00 -37.62 -2.88
CA VAL A 294 -6.19 -38.45 -3.19
C VAL A 294 -6.03 -39.34 -4.43
N GLN A 295 -5.14 -39.01 -5.36
CA GLN A 295 -4.83 -39.89 -6.51
C GLN A 295 -4.25 -41.24 -6.07
N HIS A 296 -3.60 -41.31 -4.90
CA HIS A 296 -3.07 -42.56 -4.36
C HIS A 296 -4.17 -43.57 -4.00
N TYR A 297 -5.43 -43.13 -3.90
CA TYR A 297 -6.58 -44.02 -3.68
C TYR A 297 -7.14 -44.66 -4.95
N GLU A 298 -6.80 -44.15 -6.14
CA GLU A 298 -7.35 -44.62 -7.41
C GLU A 298 -7.21 -46.15 -7.65
N PRO A 299 -6.07 -46.80 -7.32
CA PRO A 299 -5.93 -48.25 -7.46
C PRO A 299 -6.87 -49.07 -6.57
N TYR A 300 -7.30 -48.50 -5.44
CA TYR A 300 -8.15 -49.15 -4.45
C TYR A 300 -9.63 -48.99 -4.78
N VAL A 301 -10.02 -47.80 -5.26
CA VAL A 301 -11.40 -47.49 -5.67
C VAL A 301 -11.79 -48.21 -6.98
N SER A 302 -10.82 -48.50 -7.85
CA SER A 302 -11.03 -49.16 -9.14
C SER A 302 -11.13 -50.69 -9.07
N LYS A 303 -10.83 -51.31 -7.93
CA LYS A 303 -10.87 -52.77 -7.75
C LYS A 303 -11.89 -53.19 -6.71
N SER A 304 -12.56 -54.31 -6.98
CA SER A 304 -13.57 -54.92 -6.10
C SER A 304 -13.00 -55.86 -5.04
N VAL A 305 -11.66 -55.93 -4.90
CA VAL A 305 -10.95 -56.85 -4.02
C VAL A 305 -10.01 -56.04 -3.11
N PRO A 306 -9.88 -56.40 -1.82
CA PRO A 306 -8.93 -55.77 -0.90
C PRO A 306 -7.50 -55.80 -1.46
N LEU A 307 -6.82 -54.65 -1.44
CA LEU A 307 -5.41 -54.52 -1.80
C LEU A 307 -4.56 -54.16 -0.58
N PRO A 308 -3.32 -54.67 -0.49
CA PRO A 308 -2.40 -54.29 0.58
C PRO A 308 -1.94 -52.83 0.44
N GLY A 309 -1.61 -52.18 1.56
CA GLY A 309 -1.03 -50.83 1.61
C GLY A 309 -2.04 -49.68 1.77
N LEU A 310 -3.35 -49.98 1.77
CA LEU A 310 -4.39 -48.98 1.99
C LEU A 310 -4.32 -48.35 3.38
N ASP A 311 -4.02 -49.17 4.39
CA ASP A 311 -3.77 -48.77 5.78
C ASP A 311 -2.67 -47.71 5.87
N THR A 312 -1.55 -47.94 5.18
CA THR A 312 -0.39 -47.04 5.20
C THR A 312 -0.76 -45.67 4.64
N ILE A 313 -1.55 -45.63 3.55
CA ILE A 313 -2.02 -44.39 2.94
C ILE A 313 -2.99 -43.65 3.88
N ILE A 314 -3.95 -44.35 4.48
CA ILE A 314 -4.91 -43.74 5.42
C ILE A 314 -4.18 -43.19 6.66
N ILE A 315 -3.19 -43.90 7.21
CA ILE A 315 -2.37 -43.44 8.35
C ILE A 315 -1.60 -42.18 7.98
N ALA A 316 -0.97 -42.15 6.79
CA ALA A 316 -0.24 -40.99 6.33
C ALA A 316 -1.16 -39.76 6.22
N HIS A 317 -2.36 -39.92 5.64
CA HIS A 317 -3.35 -38.84 5.56
C HIS A 317 -3.88 -38.42 6.94
N ARG A 318 -4.14 -39.37 7.86
CA ARG A 318 -4.52 -39.07 9.25
C ARG A 318 -3.49 -38.18 9.94
N ARG A 319 -2.20 -38.54 9.83
CA ARG A 319 -1.09 -37.75 10.41
C ARG A 319 -1.02 -36.37 9.78
N TYR A 320 -1.08 -36.29 8.46
CA TYR A 320 -1.05 -35.02 7.74
C TYR A 320 -2.22 -34.11 8.14
N PHE A 321 -3.47 -34.59 8.10
CA PHE A 321 -4.64 -33.76 8.40
C PHE A 321 -4.73 -33.39 9.89
N SER A 322 -4.23 -34.22 10.81
CA SER A 322 -4.06 -33.84 12.22
C SER A 322 -3.06 -32.69 12.38
N ALA A 323 -1.89 -32.80 11.74
CA ALA A 323 -0.88 -31.75 11.77
C ALA A 323 -1.35 -30.45 11.08
N PHE A 324 -2.06 -30.57 9.95
CA PHE A 324 -2.59 -29.43 9.20
C PHE A 324 -3.65 -28.66 9.99
N THR A 325 -4.63 -29.37 10.58
CA THR A 325 -5.70 -28.74 11.36
C THR A 325 -5.24 -28.28 12.74
N GLY A 326 -4.20 -28.92 13.28
CA GLY A 326 -3.74 -28.73 14.66
C GLY A 326 -4.64 -29.40 15.70
N ILE A 327 -5.51 -30.32 15.26
CA ILE A 327 -6.37 -31.11 16.15
C ILE A 327 -5.58 -32.38 16.50
N ALA A 328 -5.06 -32.40 17.72
CA ALA A 328 -4.42 -33.56 18.35
C ALA A 328 -5.45 -34.36 19.13
#